data_AF-A0A8T3WQA7-F1
#
_entry.id   AF-A0A8T3WQA7-F1
#
_cell.length_a   1.000
_cell.length_b   1.000
_cell.length_c   1.000
_cell.angle_alpha   90.00
_cell.angle_beta   90.00
_cell.angle_gamma   90.00
#
_symmetry.space_group_name_H-M   'P 1'
#
loop_
_entity.id
_entity.type
_entity.pdbx_description
1 polymer ?
#
loop_
_entity_poly.entity_id
_entity_poly.type
_entity_poly.pdbx_seq_one_letter_code
_entity_poly.pdbx_strand_id
1 'polypeptide(L)'
;MADEDLGSYKDISELKRDLDGMKGKKDISTRELYDAVQKLSQKMTDILEIFGAAADQMKLEEKESAFESKRHETIISKLDKMLDQNKTIAEGMVSLVELVNKNIEEPEHEDLPKPKEDTFFRPRAEPQQAAQPSMMPSMAPPQMMAMPPQMPMSFAPNVQPPDAGMQMPPMEPAPSPDLDFPDEPFGLDEPKKKGLFGMFKK
;
A
#
# COMPACT_ATOMS: atom_id res chain seq x y z
N MET A 1 -10.87 -21.07 -13.28
CA MET A 1 -9.53 -21.25 -13.89
C MET A 1 -8.98 -22.68 -13.73
N ALA A 2 -9.71 -23.66 -13.17
CA ALA A 2 -9.19 -25.02 -12.99
C ALA A 2 -9.42 -25.97 -14.19
N ASP A 3 -10.23 -25.56 -15.18
CA ASP A 3 -10.64 -26.46 -16.27
C ASP A 3 -9.63 -26.55 -17.44
N GLU A 4 -8.71 -25.58 -17.57
CA GLU A 4 -7.72 -25.56 -18.66
C GLU A 4 -6.55 -26.54 -18.40
N ASP A 5 -6.25 -26.86 -17.14
CA ASP A 5 -5.11 -27.71 -16.74
C ASP A 5 -5.31 -29.20 -17.04
N LEU A 6 -6.56 -29.66 -17.12
CA LEU A 6 -6.90 -31.07 -17.42
C LEU A 6 -6.75 -31.42 -18.90
N GLY A 7 -6.82 -30.43 -19.80
CA GLY A 7 -6.72 -30.64 -21.24
C GLY A 7 -5.32 -31.03 -21.70
N SER A 8 -4.29 -30.35 -21.18
CA SER A 8 -2.89 -30.58 -21.56
C SER A 8 -2.39 -31.99 -21.19
N TYR A 9 -2.79 -32.48 -20.01
CA TYR A 9 -2.42 -33.80 -19.52
C TYR A 9 -3.05 -34.91 -20.36
N LYS A 10 -4.30 -34.70 -20.80
CA LYS A 10 -5.02 -35.63 -21.67
C LYS A 10 -4.33 -35.74 -23.04
N ASP A 11 -3.97 -34.62 -23.64
CA ASP A 11 -3.26 -34.57 -24.93
C ASP A 11 -1.92 -35.32 -24.88
N ILE A 12 -1.10 -35.11 -23.85
CA ILE A 12 0.18 -35.84 -23.68
C ILE A 12 -0.05 -37.33 -23.51
N SER A 13 -1.05 -37.71 -22.70
CA SER A 13 -1.34 -39.12 -22.46
C SER A 13 -1.78 -39.84 -23.74
N GLU A 14 -2.51 -39.14 -24.61
CA GLU A 14 -2.95 -39.63 -25.91
C GLU A 14 -1.78 -39.74 -26.90
N LEU A 15 -0.94 -38.72 -27.00
CA LEU A 15 0.30 -38.74 -27.80
C LEU A 15 1.27 -39.84 -27.35
N LYS A 16 1.41 -40.06 -26.03
CA LYS A 16 2.21 -41.15 -25.48
C LYS A 16 1.62 -42.51 -25.88
N ARG A 17 0.30 -42.66 -25.82
CA ARG A 17 -0.40 -43.88 -26.22
C ARG A 17 -0.23 -44.17 -27.71
N ASP A 18 -0.25 -43.14 -28.55
CA ASP A 18 -0.02 -43.25 -29.99
C ASP A 18 1.42 -43.69 -30.28
N LEU A 19 2.41 -43.11 -29.59
CA LEU A 19 3.82 -43.52 -29.70
C LEU A 19 4.07 -44.96 -29.23
N ASP A 20 3.49 -45.35 -28.09
CA ASP A 20 3.60 -46.73 -27.60
C ASP A 20 2.88 -47.72 -28.53
N GLY A 21 1.73 -47.32 -29.10
CA GLY A 21 1.00 -48.10 -30.10
C GLY A 21 1.71 -48.20 -31.46
N MET A 22 2.69 -47.34 -31.70
CA MET A 22 3.60 -47.40 -32.85
C MET A 22 4.84 -48.27 -32.57
N LYS A 23 5.16 -48.55 -31.31
CA LYS A 23 6.33 -49.35 -30.96
C LYS A 23 6.14 -50.81 -31.37
N GLY A 24 6.95 -51.29 -32.33
CA GLY A 24 6.99 -52.70 -32.73
C GLY A 24 6.11 -53.10 -33.91
N LYS A 25 5.34 -52.19 -34.52
CA LYS A 25 4.70 -52.46 -35.81
C LYS A 25 5.73 -52.29 -36.94
N LYS A 26 5.82 -53.26 -37.86
CA LYS A 26 6.80 -53.26 -38.96
C LYS A 26 6.45 -52.30 -40.11
N ASP A 27 5.20 -51.89 -40.24
CA ASP A 27 4.69 -51.07 -41.35
C ASP A 27 4.34 -49.64 -40.93
N ILE A 28 5.13 -49.03 -40.04
CA ILE A 28 4.92 -47.60 -39.72
C ILE A 28 5.72 -46.75 -40.69
N SER A 29 5.01 -45.83 -41.31
CA SER A 29 5.59 -44.74 -42.08
C SER A 29 6.51 -43.91 -41.18
N THR A 30 7.78 -43.76 -41.58
CA THR A 30 8.75 -42.90 -40.90
C THR A 30 8.24 -41.47 -40.71
N ARG A 31 7.35 -41.04 -41.61
CA ARG A 31 6.69 -39.73 -41.56
C ARG A 31 5.68 -39.62 -40.41
N GLU A 32 4.89 -40.67 -40.16
CA GLU A 32 3.91 -40.66 -39.06
C GLU A 32 4.59 -40.62 -37.69
N LEU A 33 5.70 -41.35 -37.55
CA LEU A 33 6.52 -41.30 -36.35
C LEU A 33 7.14 -39.91 -36.12
N TYR A 34 7.67 -39.30 -37.20
CA TYR A 34 8.23 -37.95 -37.14
C TYR A 34 7.18 -36.93 -36.73
N ASP A 35 5.99 -36.97 -37.34
CA ASP A 35 4.88 -36.06 -37.01
C ASP A 35 4.42 -36.22 -35.55
N ALA A 36 4.35 -37.46 -35.03
CA ALA A 36 4.00 -37.71 -33.63
C ALA A 36 5.05 -37.17 -32.65
N VAL A 37 6.33 -37.36 -32.93
CA VAL A 37 7.44 -36.82 -32.12
C VAL A 37 7.45 -35.30 -32.15
N GLN A 38 7.21 -34.70 -33.33
CA GLN A 38 7.16 -33.24 -33.48
C GLN A 38 5.99 -32.64 -32.68
N LYS A 39 4.80 -33.25 -32.74
CA LYS A 39 3.64 -32.83 -31.93
C LYS A 39 3.92 -32.95 -30.43
N LEU A 40 4.55 -34.03 -30.00
CA LEU A 40 4.92 -34.19 -28.59
C LEU A 40 5.93 -33.12 -28.14
N SER A 41 6.94 -32.84 -28.97
CA SER A 41 7.92 -31.79 -28.68
C SER A 41 7.26 -30.42 -28.59
N GLN A 42 6.33 -30.10 -29.49
CA GLN A 42 5.61 -28.84 -29.44
C GLN A 42 4.79 -28.72 -28.16
N LYS A 43 4.03 -29.76 -27.80
CA LYS A 43 3.22 -29.77 -26.56
C LYS A 43 4.08 -29.65 -25.30
N MET A 44 5.27 -30.26 -25.29
CA MET A 44 6.24 -30.08 -24.20
C MET A 44 6.73 -28.64 -24.10
N THR A 45 7.02 -27.99 -25.23
CA THR A 45 7.39 -26.56 -25.26
C THR A 45 6.25 -25.70 -24.74
N ASP A 46 5.01 -25.92 -25.20
CA ASP A 46 3.84 -25.16 -24.76
C ASP A 46 3.66 -25.25 -23.22
N ILE A 47 3.90 -26.43 -22.64
CA ILE A 47 3.82 -26.64 -21.18
C ILE A 47 4.95 -25.92 -20.45
N LEU A 48 6.17 -25.95 -20.98
CA LEU A 48 7.29 -25.21 -20.40
C LEU A 48 7.04 -23.69 -20.42
N GLU A 49 6.41 -23.18 -21.48
CA GLU A 49 5.99 -21.78 -21.58
C GLU A 49 4.92 -21.44 -20.53
N ILE A 50 3.89 -22.29 -20.37
CA ILE A 50 2.86 -22.11 -19.33
C ILE A 50 3.50 -22.10 -17.94
N PHE A 51 4.40 -23.03 -17.63
CA PHE A 51 5.11 -23.04 -16.34
C PHE A 51 5.99 -21.82 -16.14
N GLY A 52 6.65 -21.33 -17.20
CA GLY A 52 7.42 -20.08 -17.16
C GLY A 52 6.53 -18.89 -16.81
N ALA A 53 5.41 -18.74 -17.52
CA ALA A 53 4.44 -17.68 -17.28
C ALA A 53 3.84 -17.76 -15.86
N ALA A 54 3.46 -18.95 -15.41
CA ALA A 54 2.95 -19.18 -14.06
C ALA A 54 3.99 -18.83 -12.98
N ALA A 55 5.26 -19.23 -13.17
CA ALA A 55 6.33 -18.92 -12.23
C ALA A 55 6.62 -17.41 -12.15
N ASP A 56 6.56 -16.70 -13.28
CA ASP A 56 6.73 -15.26 -13.30
C ASP A 56 5.54 -14.52 -12.67
N GLN A 57 4.33 -15.04 -12.86
CA GLN A 57 3.13 -14.51 -12.18
C GLN A 57 3.20 -14.72 -10.67
N MET A 58 3.62 -15.89 -10.20
CA MET A 58 3.83 -16.13 -8.76
C MET A 58 4.86 -15.18 -8.14
N LYS A 59 5.98 -14.90 -8.83
CA LYS A 59 6.96 -13.90 -8.36
C LYS A 59 6.37 -12.49 -8.30
N LEU A 60 5.43 -12.17 -9.19
CA LEU A 60 4.78 -10.87 -9.22
C LEU A 60 3.80 -10.74 -8.05
N GLU A 61 2.98 -11.77 -7.81
CA GLU A 61 2.10 -11.87 -6.65
C GLU A 61 2.86 -11.81 -5.31
N GLU A 62 4.02 -12.45 -5.20
CA GLU A 62 4.87 -12.34 -4.01
C GLU A 62 5.34 -10.89 -3.75
N LYS A 63 5.69 -10.16 -4.81
CA LYS A 63 6.09 -8.75 -4.71
C LYS A 63 4.92 -7.85 -4.33
N GLU A 64 3.74 -8.10 -4.89
CA GLU A 64 2.51 -7.37 -4.55
C GLU A 64 2.11 -7.63 -3.10
N SER A 65 2.13 -8.89 -2.65
CA SER A 65 1.88 -9.28 -1.26
C SER A 65 2.86 -8.61 -0.28
N ALA A 66 4.14 -8.52 -0.64
CA ALA A 66 5.13 -7.79 0.15
C ALA A 66 4.82 -6.28 0.21
N PHE A 67 4.33 -5.69 -0.87
CA PHE A 67 3.93 -4.28 -0.89
C PHE A 67 2.67 -4.03 -0.05
N GLU A 68 1.66 -4.89 -0.15
CA GLU A 68 0.46 -4.83 0.69
C GLU A 68 0.80 -4.98 2.17
N SER A 69 1.70 -5.90 2.51
CA SER A 69 2.17 -6.10 3.89
C SER A 69 2.80 -4.82 4.45
N LYS A 70 3.68 -4.15 3.70
CA LYS A 70 4.27 -2.85 4.11
C LYS A 70 3.22 -1.76 4.27
N ARG A 71 2.19 -1.73 3.42
CA ARG A 71 1.09 -0.78 3.54
C ARG A 71 0.28 -1.03 4.81
N HIS A 72 -0.01 -2.30 5.14
CA HIS A 72 -0.67 -2.66 6.39
C HIS A 72 0.16 -2.28 7.61
N GLU A 73 1.47 -2.55 7.63
CA GLU A 73 2.36 -2.09 8.70
C GLU A 73 2.32 -0.56 8.89
N THR A 74 2.31 0.18 7.78
CA THR A 74 2.19 1.65 7.83
C THR A 74 0.86 2.11 8.43
N ILE A 75 -0.24 1.42 8.10
CA ILE A 75 -1.57 1.72 8.65
C ILE A 75 -1.61 1.40 10.15
N ILE A 76 -1.09 0.23 10.56
CA ILE A 76 -1.01 -0.18 11.97
C ILE A 76 -0.21 0.85 12.77
N SER A 77 0.97 1.25 12.28
CA SER A 77 1.79 2.27 12.94
C SER A 77 1.06 3.62 13.09
N LYS A 78 0.24 4.02 12.11
CA LYS A 78 -0.59 5.24 12.21
C LYS A 78 -1.70 5.07 13.24
N LEU A 79 -2.35 3.90 13.30
CA LEU A 79 -3.39 3.62 14.29
C LEU A 79 -2.83 3.64 15.71
N ASP A 80 -1.65 3.05 15.94
CA ASP A 80 -1.00 3.09 17.25
C ASP A 80 -0.71 4.52 17.70
N LYS A 81 -0.18 5.37 16.80
CA LYS A 81 0.03 6.79 17.09
C LYS A 81 -1.27 7.51 17.44
N MET A 82 -2.37 7.20 16.74
CA MET A 82 -3.67 7.79 17.05
C MET A 82 -4.21 7.30 18.41
N LEU A 83 -3.96 6.04 18.78
CA LEU A 83 -4.32 5.51 20.10
C LEU A 83 -3.53 6.21 21.20
N ASP A 84 -2.22 6.39 21.03
CA ASP A 84 -1.38 7.11 21.99
C ASP A 84 -1.80 8.58 22.15
N GLN A 85 -2.13 9.25 21.05
CA GLN A 85 -2.70 10.60 21.09
C GLN A 85 -4.03 10.63 21.85
N ASN A 86 -4.95 9.72 21.55
CA ASN A 86 -6.24 9.64 22.22
C ASN A 86 -6.09 9.33 23.71
N LYS A 87 -5.14 8.48 24.08
CA LYS A 87 -4.78 8.20 25.48
C LYS A 87 -4.29 9.48 26.17
N THR A 88 -3.40 10.22 25.54
CA THR A 88 -2.86 11.48 26.09
C THR A 88 -3.96 12.54 26.27
N ILE A 89 -4.87 12.65 25.31
CA ILE A 89 -6.04 13.55 25.41
C ILE A 89 -6.95 13.14 26.56
N ALA A 90 -7.24 11.84 26.68
CA ALA A 90 -8.07 11.32 27.76
C ALA A 90 -7.45 11.56 29.14
N GLU A 91 -6.15 11.32 29.30
CA GLU A 91 -5.41 11.63 30.53
C GLU A 91 -5.48 13.12 30.86
N GLY A 92 -5.27 14.00 29.87
CA GLY A 92 -5.40 15.44 30.05
C GLY A 92 -6.81 15.88 30.48
N MET A 93 -7.86 15.28 29.90
CA MET A 93 -9.24 15.55 30.31
C MET A 93 -9.51 15.12 31.75
N VAL A 94 -9.00 13.95 32.17
CA VAL A 94 -9.13 13.47 33.55
C VAL A 94 -8.44 14.45 34.52
N SER A 95 -7.21 14.89 34.21
CA SER A 95 -6.50 15.86 35.05
C SER A 95 -7.22 17.20 35.17
N LEU A 96 -7.88 17.67 34.09
CA LEU A 96 -8.70 18.89 34.15
C LEU A 96 -9.92 18.71 35.05
N VAL A 97 -10.59 17.55 34.99
CA VAL A 97 -11.72 17.25 35.87
C VAL A 97 -11.29 17.19 37.33
N GLU A 98 -10.14 16.57 37.63
CA GLU A 98 -9.57 16.54 38.98
C GLU A 98 -9.24 17.95 39.51
N LEU A 99 -8.66 18.82 38.66
CA LEU A 99 -8.35 20.19 39.03
C LEU A 99 -9.61 21.02 39.33
N VAL A 100 -10.65 20.86 38.49
CA VAL A 100 -11.95 21.54 38.69
C VAL A 100 -12.62 21.04 39.96
N ASN A 101 -12.63 19.72 40.22
CA ASN A 101 -13.20 19.16 41.44
C ASN A 101 -12.47 19.65 42.70
N LYS A 102 -11.13 19.70 42.66
CA LYS A 102 -10.33 20.22 43.78
C LYS A 102 -10.67 21.68 44.12
N ASN A 103 -10.87 22.53 43.09
CA ASN A 103 -11.23 23.94 43.28
C ASN A 103 -12.69 24.13 43.76
N ILE A 104 -13.56 23.13 43.61
CA ILE A 104 -14.96 23.18 44.08
C ILE A 104 -15.09 22.60 45.50
N GLU A 105 -14.25 21.62 45.85
CA GLU A 105 -14.29 20.92 47.15
C GLU A 105 -13.47 21.59 48.27
N GLU A 106 -12.69 22.64 47.99
CA GLU A 106 -12.14 23.54 49.02
C GLU A 106 -13.09 24.75 49.20
N PRO A 107 -14.17 24.65 49.99
CA PRO A 107 -14.77 25.86 50.54
C PRO A 107 -13.75 26.44 51.52
N GLU A 108 -13.32 27.66 51.23
CA GLU A 108 -12.56 28.51 52.14
C GLU A 108 -13.15 28.47 53.56
N HIS A 109 -12.56 27.64 54.41
CA HIS A 109 -12.59 27.78 55.87
C HIS A 109 -11.25 28.34 56.37
N GLU A 110 -10.60 29.17 55.56
CA GLU A 110 -9.60 30.10 56.07
C GLU A 110 -10.25 31.46 56.23
N ASP A 111 -10.30 31.89 57.49
CA ASP A 111 -10.77 33.19 57.96
C ASP A 111 -10.33 34.32 57.02
N LEU A 112 -11.26 34.78 56.18
CA LEU A 112 -11.15 36.03 55.42
C LEU A 112 -10.78 37.15 56.42
N PRO A 113 -9.56 37.73 56.37
CA PRO A 113 -9.30 38.95 57.11
C PRO A 113 -10.19 40.04 56.52
N LYS A 114 -11.06 40.59 57.37
CA LYS A 114 -12.00 41.67 57.03
C LYS A 114 -11.33 42.71 56.12
N PRO A 115 -11.97 43.10 55.00
CA PRO A 115 -11.45 44.16 54.15
C PRO A 115 -11.39 45.45 54.98
N LYS A 116 -10.18 45.99 55.14
CA LYS A 116 -10.03 47.38 55.55
C LYS A 116 -10.40 48.24 54.35
N GLU A 117 -11.40 49.09 54.54
CA GLU A 117 -11.75 50.15 53.61
C GLU A 117 -10.59 51.15 53.50
N ASP A 118 -9.66 50.91 52.58
CA ASP A 118 -8.76 51.95 52.11
C ASP A 118 -9.36 52.59 50.86
N THR A 119 -10.14 53.63 51.11
CA THR A 119 -10.49 54.65 50.14
C THR A 119 -9.23 55.32 49.63
N PHE A 120 -8.68 54.89 48.49
CA PHE A 120 -7.80 55.74 47.70
C PHE A 120 -8.10 55.63 46.21
N PHE A 121 -8.97 56.54 45.78
CA PHE A 121 -9.05 57.06 44.42
C PHE A 121 -7.69 57.09 43.73
N ARG A 122 -7.55 56.34 42.64
CA ARG A 122 -6.77 56.77 41.48
C ARG A 122 -7.38 56.17 40.21
N PRO A 123 -7.98 56.97 39.33
CA PRO A 123 -8.24 56.55 37.97
C PRO A 123 -6.89 56.50 37.25
N ARG A 124 -6.44 55.30 36.87
CA ARG A 124 -5.27 55.15 36.00
C ARG A 124 -5.72 54.63 34.64
N ALA A 125 -5.36 55.44 33.66
CA ALA A 125 -5.61 55.37 32.24
C ALA A 125 -5.67 53.96 31.61
N GLU A 126 -6.64 53.83 30.72
CA GLU A 126 -6.84 52.73 29.79
C GLU A 126 -5.55 52.44 28.98
N PRO A 127 -5.13 51.17 28.86
CA PRO A 127 -4.18 50.78 27.85
C PRO A 127 -4.89 50.77 26.49
N GLN A 128 -4.38 51.60 25.56
CA GLN A 128 -4.74 51.58 24.15
C GLN A 128 -4.63 50.15 23.61
N GLN A 129 -5.74 49.67 23.05
CA GLN A 129 -5.81 48.43 22.28
C GLN A 129 -4.81 48.50 21.12
N ALA A 130 -3.76 47.68 21.18
CA ALA A 130 -2.97 47.36 20.00
C ALA A 130 -3.86 46.56 19.05
N ALA A 131 -4.15 47.15 17.89
CA ALA A 131 -4.81 46.47 16.79
C ALA A 131 -3.99 45.24 16.39
N GLN A 132 -4.50 44.05 16.69
CA GLN A 132 -4.01 42.84 16.06
C GLN A 132 -4.53 42.79 14.62
N PRO A 133 -3.69 42.48 13.62
CA PRO A 133 -4.17 42.14 12.29
C PRO A 133 -4.84 40.77 12.37
N SER A 134 -6.16 40.75 12.29
CA SER A 134 -6.94 39.55 12.04
C SER A 134 -6.61 39.02 10.65
N MET A 135 -5.62 38.13 10.55
CA MET A 135 -5.47 37.25 9.39
C MET A 135 -6.57 36.19 9.47
N MET A 136 -7.72 36.49 8.87
CA MET A 136 -8.69 35.46 8.53
C MET A 136 -8.09 34.61 7.40
N PRO A 137 -7.91 33.29 7.57
CA PRO A 137 -7.76 32.42 6.42
C PRO A 137 -9.12 32.36 5.72
N SER A 138 -9.16 32.87 4.50
CA SER A 138 -10.29 32.63 3.58
C SER A 138 -10.40 31.13 3.37
N MET A 139 -11.34 30.50 4.07
CA MET A 139 -11.77 29.15 3.73
C MET A 139 -12.55 29.24 2.43
N ALA A 140 -11.87 28.91 1.33
CA ALA A 140 -12.55 28.58 0.09
C ALA A 140 -13.51 27.40 0.38
N PRO A 141 -14.79 27.49 -0.03
CA PRO A 141 -15.72 26.39 0.15
C PRO A 141 -15.22 25.17 -0.64
N PRO A 142 -15.40 23.95 -0.12
CA PRO A 142 -15.07 22.73 -0.84
C PRO A 142 -15.94 22.69 -2.11
N GLN A 143 -15.29 22.67 -3.27
CA GLN A 143 -15.94 22.31 -4.51
C GLN A 143 -16.48 20.89 -4.33
N MET A 144 -17.80 20.78 -4.22
CA MET A 144 -18.49 19.51 -4.27
C MET A 144 -18.12 18.84 -5.59
N MET A 145 -17.42 17.70 -5.51
CA MET A 145 -17.24 16.82 -6.64
C MET A 145 -18.62 16.44 -7.16
N ALA A 146 -18.95 16.95 -8.35
CA ALA A 146 -20.04 16.42 -9.14
C ALA A 146 -19.69 14.98 -9.51
N MET A 147 -20.41 14.03 -8.92
CA MET A 147 -20.45 12.66 -9.42
C MET A 147 -20.89 12.68 -10.89
N PRO A 148 -20.20 11.98 -11.80
CA PRO A 148 -20.77 11.69 -13.11
C PRO A 148 -21.90 10.65 -12.96
N PRO A 149 -23.01 10.80 -13.71
CA PRO A 149 -24.08 9.82 -13.71
C PRO A 149 -23.59 8.53 -14.37
N GLN A 150 -23.81 7.40 -13.70
CA GLN A 150 -23.68 6.08 -14.30
C GLN A 150 -24.75 5.91 -15.38
N MET A 151 -24.32 5.70 -16.63
CA MET A 151 -25.17 5.24 -17.72
C MET A 151 -24.91 3.74 -17.96
N PRO A 152 -25.96 2.92 -18.13
CA PRO A 152 -25.81 1.51 -18.45
C PRO A 152 -25.70 1.27 -19.96
N MET A 153 -24.90 0.26 -20.30
CA MET A 153 -24.95 -0.56 -21.52
C MET A 153 -24.64 0.09 -22.87
N SER A 154 -23.67 -0.50 -23.59
CA SER A 154 -23.88 -1.34 -24.80
C SER A 154 -22.74 -1.22 -25.84
N PHE A 155 -22.39 -2.39 -26.38
CA PHE A 155 -21.70 -2.73 -27.63
C PHE A 155 -20.99 -1.64 -28.46
N ALA A 156 -19.75 -1.98 -28.84
CA ALA A 156 -18.87 -1.29 -29.79
C ALA A 156 -19.57 -0.90 -31.12
N PRO A 157 -19.08 0.13 -31.84
CA PRO A 157 -17.96 -0.12 -32.77
C PRO A 157 -16.89 0.98 -32.82
N ASN A 158 -15.69 0.53 -33.18
CA ASN A 158 -14.52 1.25 -33.70
C ASN A 158 -14.76 2.73 -34.13
N VAL A 159 -14.31 3.68 -33.32
CA VAL A 159 -14.19 5.09 -33.68
C VAL A 159 -12.71 5.45 -33.65
N GLN A 160 -12.17 5.79 -34.81
CA GLN A 160 -10.84 6.38 -34.97
C GLN A 160 -10.71 7.64 -34.11
N PRO A 161 -9.64 7.80 -33.31
CA PRO A 161 -9.42 9.04 -32.58
C PRO A 161 -9.08 10.17 -33.57
N PRO A 162 -9.59 11.39 -33.35
CA PRO A 162 -9.18 12.56 -34.11
C PRO A 162 -7.72 12.88 -33.80
N ASP A 163 -6.93 13.04 -34.85
CA ASP A 163 -5.54 13.48 -34.82
C ASP A 163 -5.48 14.94 -34.35
N ALA A 164 -5.47 15.11 -33.03
CA ALA A 164 -5.25 16.40 -32.37
C ALA A 164 -3.75 16.68 -32.37
N GLY A 165 -3.26 17.17 -33.51
CA GLY A 165 -1.89 17.64 -33.71
C GLY A 165 -1.53 18.90 -32.90
N MET A 166 -1.62 18.83 -31.57
CA MET A 166 -0.92 19.77 -30.70
C MET A 166 0.49 19.25 -30.46
N GLN A 167 1.45 19.79 -31.21
CA GLN A 167 2.86 19.73 -30.85
C GLN A 167 3.03 20.40 -29.48
N MET A 168 3.05 19.58 -28.43
CA MET A 168 3.56 20.00 -27.14
C MET A 168 5.06 20.31 -27.30
N PRO A 169 5.55 21.45 -26.81
CA PRO A 169 6.99 21.73 -26.81
C PRO A 169 7.73 20.64 -26.02
N PRO A 170 8.97 20.30 -26.41
CA PRO A 170 9.77 19.31 -25.70
C PRO A 170 9.92 19.76 -24.24
N MET A 171 9.37 18.98 -23.31
CA MET A 171 9.65 19.19 -21.89
C MET A 171 11.12 18.88 -21.65
N GLU A 172 11.87 19.88 -21.20
CA GLU A 172 13.20 19.65 -20.67
C GLU A 172 13.08 18.77 -19.41
N PRO A 173 13.94 17.75 -19.26
CA PRO A 173 13.94 16.91 -18.07
C PRO A 173 14.19 17.78 -16.84
N ALA A 174 13.28 17.72 -15.88
CA ALA A 174 13.43 18.42 -14.61
C ALA A 174 14.75 17.97 -13.94
N PRO A 175 15.54 18.90 -13.39
CA PRO A 175 16.74 18.56 -12.64
C PRO A 175 16.36 17.67 -11.47
N SER A 176 17.05 16.54 -11.35
CA SER A 176 16.87 15.60 -10.25
C SER A 176 17.09 16.32 -8.91
N PRO A 177 16.18 16.17 -7.93
CA PRO A 177 16.33 16.79 -6.63
C PRO A 177 17.64 16.33 -5.99
N ASP A 178 18.45 17.31 -5.58
CA ASP A 178 19.72 17.10 -4.91
C ASP A 178 19.42 16.62 -3.48
N LEU A 179 19.28 15.31 -3.35
CA LEU A 179 19.06 14.63 -2.08
C LEU A 179 20.43 14.34 -1.47
N ASP A 180 21.00 15.37 -0.86
CA ASP A 180 22.21 15.30 -0.03
C ASP A 180 21.85 14.56 1.28
N PHE A 181 21.80 13.22 1.18
CA PHE A 181 21.64 12.35 2.34
C PHE A 181 23.00 12.23 3.05
N PRO A 182 23.11 12.59 4.34
CA PRO A 182 24.34 12.37 5.08
C PRO A 182 24.62 10.86 5.18
N ASP A 183 25.84 10.47 4.81
CA ASP A 183 26.39 9.12 4.97
C ASP A 183 26.45 8.75 6.46
N GLU A 184 25.35 8.22 7.00
CA GLU A 184 25.39 7.54 8.30
C GLU A 184 25.93 6.11 8.12
N PRO A 185 26.97 5.71 8.87
CA PRO A 185 27.51 4.37 8.82
C PRO A 185 26.57 3.41 9.55
N PHE A 186 25.58 2.87 8.83
CA PHE A 186 24.83 1.71 9.30
C PHE A 186 25.76 0.50 9.34
N GLY A 187 26.34 0.26 10.51
CA GLY A 187 27.00 -0.99 10.88
C GLY A 187 25.99 -2.14 10.83
N LEU A 188 25.90 -2.76 9.66
CA LEU A 188 25.21 -4.02 9.45
C LEU A 188 26.12 -5.15 9.94
N ASP A 189 25.98 -5.49 11.22
CA ASP A 189 26.49 -6.76 11.76
C ASP A 189 25.83 -7.92 10.99
N GLU A 190 26.63 -8.60 10.17
CA GLU A 190 26.21 -9.78 9.42
C GLU A 190 25.80 -10.92 10.39
N PRO A 191 24.59 -11.49 10.25
CA PRO A 191 24.20 -12.65 11.04
C PRO A 191 25.00 -13.89 10.58
N LYS A 192 25.90 -14.35 11.44
CA LYS A 192 26.67 -15.60 11.26
C LYS A 192 25.72 -16.79 11.08
N LYS A 193 25.66 -17.32 9.85
CA LYS A 193 25.00 -18.58 9.50
C LYS A 193 25.62 -19.73 10.29
N LYS A 194 24.89 -20.26 11.29
CA LYS A 194 25.22 -21.55 11.92
C LYS A 194 24.77 -22.68 11.00
N GLY A 195 25.73 -23.43 10.48
CA GLY A 195 25.50 -24.59 9.63
C GLY A 195 24.81 -25.73 10.38
N LEU A 196 23.71 -26.21 9.82
CA LEU A 196 22.97 -27.39 10.26
C LEU A 196 23.50 -28.63 9.55
N PHE A 197 24.78 -28.98 9.79
CA PHE A 197 25.33 -30.27 9.40
C PHE A 197 25.10 -31.27 10.54
N GLY A 198 24.51 -32.43 10.22
CA GLY A 198 24.96 -33.69 10.85
C GLY A 198 24.06 -34.38 11.87
N MET A 199 22.74 -34.50 11.65
CA MET A 199 21.90 -35.37 12.49
C MET A 199 21.05 -36.36 11.70
N PHE A 200 21.66 -37.15 10.82
CA PHE A 200 21.08 -38.44 10.40
C PHE A 200 22.19 -39.49 10.17
N LYS A 201 22.57 -40.16 11.25
CA LYS A 201 23.22 -41.47 11.21
C LYS A 201 23.05 -42.19 12.55
N LYS A 202 21.99 -42.98 12.68
CA LYS A 202 22.04 -44.37 13.17
C LYS A 202 20.70 -45.06 12.97
#